data_AF-A0AAD6QCZ6-F1
#
_entry.id   AF-A0AAD6QCZ6-F1
#
_cell.length_a   1.000
_cell.length_b   1.000
_cell.length_c   1.000
_cell.angle_alpha   90.00
_cell.angle_beta   90.00
_cell.angle_gamma   90.00
#
_symmetry.space_group_name_H-M   'P 1'
#
loop_
_entity.id
_entity.type
_entity.pdbx_description
1 polymer ?
#
loop_
_entity_poly.entity_id
_entity_poly.type
_entity_poly.pdbx_seq_one_letter_code
_entity_poly.pdbx_strand_id
1 'polypeptide(L)'
;MRKHGWQLPYHPLQVVAVAVFLALGFAFYVFFAPFVGRKLFQYIAMGIYTPLITCAFGLYIWCAAADPADPGVFRSKKYLKIPDSEKHNPQKDSKLGGGSTSSILDANASTVVGNSLEKEVVGAESTKKEPKTQIDKVSSGNSSCFQWVFFPCAFICNRCSSSDESSELQMSEDGMFYCSLCEVEVFKYSKHCRVCDKCVDRFDHHCRWLNNCIGKKNYRQFFTLMVSALLLVYTWFVYLGLEIAAYSTMVHWNPCTYLLFS
;
A
#
# COMPACT_ATOMS: atom_id res chain seq x y z
N MET A 1 -8.56 -10.73 7.71
CA MET A 1 -7.90 -9.62 6.98
C MET A 1 -6.78 -10.09 6.05
N ARG A 2 -6.69 -9.50 4.85
CA ARG A 2 -5.57 -9.60 3.89
C ARG A 2 -4.58 -8.46 4.12
N LYS A 3 -3.32 -8.77 4.45
CA LYS A 3 -2.22 -7.83 4.64
C LYS A 3 -1.72 -7.26 3.30
N HIS A 4 -1.48 -8.11 2.30
CA HIS A 4 -0.95 -7.69 1.00
C HIS A 4 -1.47 -8.57 -0.15
N GLY A 5 -1.26 -8.14 -1.40
CA GLY A 5 -1.76 -8.79 -2.62
C GLY A 5 -1.10 -10.13 -2.96
N TRP A 6 0.10 -10.39 -2.45
CA TRP A 6 0.74 -11.71 -2.57
C TRP A 6 0.13 -12.83 -1.69
N GLN A 7 -0.94 -12.56 -0.95
CA GLN A 7 -1.64 -13.59 -0.17
C GLN A 7 -2.69 -14.34 -1.00
N LEU A 8 -2.68 -15.67 -0.90
CA LEU A 8 -3.63 -16.57 -1.56
C LEU A 8 -5.09 -16.32 -1.09
N PRO A 9 -6.10 -16.65 -1.93
CA PRO A 9 -5.96 -17.00 -3.35
C PRO A 9 -5.57 -15.78 -4.20
N TYR A 10 -4.79 -16.01 -5.25
CA TYR A 10 -4.49 -14.97 -6.24
C TYR A 10 -5.72 -14.62 -7.06
N HIS A 11 -5.91 -13.34 -7.39
CA HIS A 11 -6.97 -12.93 -8.30
C HIS A 11 -6.55 -13.23 -9.74
N PRO A 12 -7.43 -13.74 -10.64
CA PRO A 12 -7.04 -14.07 -12.02
C PRO A 12 -6.36 -12.92 -12.77
N LEU A 13 -6.85 -11.69 -12.60
CA LEU A 13 -6.22 -10.48 -13.17
C LEU A 13 -4.78 -10.23 -12.66
N GLN A 14 -4.44 -10.62 -11.44
CA GLN A 14 -3.07 -10.53 -10.92
C GLN A 14 -2.13 -11.48 -11.67
N VAL A 15 -2.60 -12.70 -11.94
CA VAL A 15 -1.86 -13.68 -12.76
C VAL A 15 -1.69 -13.18 -14.19
N VAL A 16 -2.75 -12.61 -14.78
CA VAL A 16 -2.69 -11.99 -16.12
C VAL A 16 -1.70 -10.82 -16.15
N ALA A 17 -1.65 -9.93 -15.16
CA ALA A 17 -0.67 -8.85 -15.11
C ALA A 17 0.78 -9.36 -15.11
N VAL A 18 1.08 -10.35 -14.27
CA VAL A 18 2.42 -10.97 -14.23
C VAL A 18 2.75 -11.63 -15.58
N ALA A 19 1.81 -12.37 -16.16
CA ALA A 19 1.98 -13.00 -17.47
C ALA A 19 2.23 -11.97 -18.59
N VAL A 20 1.55 -10.82 -18.57
CA VAL A 20 1.76 -9.71 -19.53
C VAL A 20 3.15 -9.12 -19.39
N PHE A 21 3.64 -8.82 -18.18
CA PHE A 21 5.01 -8.33 -17.99
C PHE A 21 6.06 -9.32 -18.51
N LEU A 22 5.89 -10.62 -18.23
CA LEU A 22 6.80 -11.67 -18.72
C LEU A 22 6.72 -11.82 -20.25
N ALA A 23 5.54 -11.79 -20.84
CA ALA A 23 5.32 -11.89 -22.28
C ALA A 23 5.92 -10.70 -23.04
N LEU A 24 5.76 -9.47 -22.51
CA LEU A 24 6.41 -8.29 -23.05
C LEU A 24 7.93 -8.42 -22.94
N GLY A 25 8.48 -8.77 -21.76
CA GLY A 25 9.92 -8.97 -21.60
C GLY A 25 10.48 -9.97 -22.61
N PHE A 26 9.87 -11.16 -22.72
CA PHE A 26 10.24 -12.19 -23.69
C PHE A 26 10.16 -11.68 -25.14
N ALA A 27 9.03 -11.09 -25.53
CA ALA A 27 8.81 -10.65 -26.91
C ALA A 27 9.80 -9.57 -27.35
N PHE A 28 10.18 -8.66 -26.44
CA PHE A 28 11.17 -7.63 -26.75
C PHE A 28 12.55 -8.24 -27.06
N TYR A 29 13.06 -9.12 -26.19
CA TYR A 29 14.41 -9.66 -26.37
C TYR A 29 14.50 -10.73 -27.47
N VAL A 30 13.42 -11.44 -27.77
CA VAL A 30 13.42 -12.54 -28.76
C VAL A 30 12.99 -12.07 -30.15
N PHE A 31 11.98 -11.19 -30.26
CA PHE A 31 11.41 -10.81 -31.56
C PHE A 31 11.73 -9.36 -32.00
N PHE A 32 12.07 -8.45 -31.09
CA PHE A 32 12.43 -7.07 -31.44
C PHE A 32 13.94 -6.86 -31.48
N ALA A 33 14.61 -7.02 -30.33
CA ALA A 33 16.02 -6.67 -30.18
C ALA A 33 16.98 -7.26 -31.24
N PRO A 34 16.79 -8.49 -31.77
CA PRO A 34 17.63 -9.02 -32.85
C PRO A 34 17.39 -8.34 -34.22
N PHE A 35 16.21 -7.79 -34.46
CA PHE A 35 15.72 -7.32 -35.77
C PHE A 35 15.80 -5.79 -35.97
N VAL A 36 16.05 -5.02 -34.91
CA VAL A 36 16.36 -3.56 -34.92
C VAL A 36 17.55 -3.17 -35.83
N GLY A 37 18.30 -4.15 -36.35
CA GLY A 37 19.25 -3.96 -37.44
C GLY A 37 20.62 -3.43 -36.98
N ARG A 38 20.80 -2.11 -36.92
CA ARG A 38 22.11 -1.54 -36.56
C ARG A 38 22.40 -1.75 -35.08
N LYS A 39 23.60 -2.24 -34.75
CA LYS A 39 24.03 -2.50 -33.36
C LYS A 39 23.88 -1.30 -32.43
N LEU A 40 24.10 -0.07 -32.91
CA LEU A 40 23.87 1.14 -32.13
C LEU A 40 22.39 1.30 -31.72
N PHE A 41 21.44 1.11 -32.65
CA PHE A 41 20.01 1.18 -32.34
C PHE A 41 19.58 0.01 -31.44
N GLN A 42 20.13 -1.19 -31.64
CA GLN A 42 19.91 -2.34 -30.74
C GLN A 42 20.31 -1.99 -29.29
N TYR A 43 21.50 -1.45 -29.07
CA TYR A 43 21.96 -1.05 -27.73
C TYR A 43 21.14 0.10 -27.14
N ILE A 44 20.73 1.09 -27.94
CA ILE A 44 19.86 2.19 -27.46
C ILE A 44 18.48 1.66 -27.06
N ALA A 45 17.86 0.82 -27.89
CA ALA A 45 16.55 0.22 -27.59
C ALA A 45 16.63 -0.64 -26.32
N MET A 46 17.63 -1.51 -26.20
CA MET A 46 17.86 -2.29 -24.98
C MET A 46 18.13 -1.39 -23.76
N GLY A 47 18.93 -0.34 -23.90
CA GLY A 47 19.30 0.59 -22.83
C GLY A 47 18.13 1.43 -22.30
N ILE A 48 17.12 1.71 -23.13
CA ILE A 48 15.88 2.40 -22.71
C ILE A 48 14.86 1.39 -22.17
N TYR A 49 14.66 0.28 -22.87
CA TYR A 49 13.62 -0.69 -22.54
C TYR A 49 13.89 -1.45 -21.25
N THR A 50 15.13 -1.94 -21.07
CA THR A 50 15.53 -2.75 -19.90
C THR A 50 15.24 -2.06 -18.56
N PRO A 51 15.69 -0.82 -18.28
CA PRO A 51 15.38 -0.15 -17.02
C PRO A 51 13.89 0.19 -16.86
N LEU A 52 13.17 0.39 -17.97
CA LEU A 52 11.75 0.74 -17.95
C LEU A 52 10.88 -0.47 -17.56
N ILE A 53 11.10 -1.64 -18.17
CA ILE A 53 10.37 -2.86 -17.80
C ILE A 53 10.74 -3.35 -16.39
N THR A 54 12.02 -3.29 -15.99
CA THR A 54 12.44 -3.71 -14.64
C THR A 54 11.91 -2.78 -13.56
N CYS A 55 11.91 -1.45 -13.78
CA CYS A 55 11.27 -0.52 -12.85
C CYS A 55 9.75 -0.73 -12.78
N ALA A 56 9.05 -0.87 -13.91
CA ALA A 56 7.60 -1.10 -13.92
C ALA A 56 7.23 -2.41 -13.19
N PHE A 57 7.96 -3.50 -13.44
CA PHE A 57 7.72 -4.78 -12.76
C PHE A 57 8.11 -4.74 -11.27
N GLY A 58 9.20 -4.05 -10.92
CA GLY A 58 9.60 -3.82 -9.52
C GLY A 58 8.56 -3.00 -8.74
N LEU A 59 8.03 -1.93 -9.35
CA LEU A 59 6.94 -1.12 -8.79
C LEU A 59 5.65 -1.94 -8.65
N TYR A 60 5.33 -2.81 -9.60
CA TYR A 60 4.20 -3.75 -9.51
C TYR A 60 4.36 -4.67 -8.28
N ILE A 61 5.54 -5.29 -8.11
CA ILE A 61 5.83 -6.15 -6.97
C ILE A 61 5.72 -5.38 -5.65
N TRP A 62 6.26 -4.16 -5.58
CA TRP A 62 6.19 -3.29 -4.40
C TRP A 62 4.73 -2.95 -4.06
N CYS A 63 3.93 -2.49 -5.03
CA CYS A 63 2.53 -2.13 -4.82
C CYS A 63 1.67 -3.32 -4.36
N ALA A 64 1.94 -4.52 -4.90
CA ALA A 64 1.29 -5.76 -4.47
C ALA A 64 1.77 -6.24 -3.09
N ALA A 65 3.00 -5.93 -2.68
CA ALA A 65 3.57 -6.30 -1.38
C ALA A 65 3.24 -5.33 -0.23
N ALA A 66 2.96 -4.06 -0.52
CA ALA A 66 2.67 -3.05 0.50
C ALA A 66 1.44 -3.40 1.35
N ASP A 67 1.49 -3.13 2.66
CA ASP A 67 0.30 -3.18 3.51
C ASP A 67 -0.30 -1.76 3.72
N PRO A 68 -1.38 -1.41 3.00
CA PRO A 68 -2.06 -0.13 3.15
C PRO A 68 -2.97 -0.03 4.38
N ALA A 69 -2.96 -1.01 5.29
CA ALA A 69 -3.81 -0.99 6.49
C ALA A 69 -3.66 0.31 7.30
N ASP A 70 -4.78 0.85 7.78
CA ASP A 70 -4.81 1.92 8.76
C ASP A 70 -4.09 1.46 10.06
N PRO A 71 -3.22 2.28 10.69
CA PRO A 71 -2.48 1.91 11.91
C PRO A 71 -3.36 1.46 13.08
N GLY A 72 -4.58 1.98 13.20
CA GLY A 72 -5.57 1.59 14.21
C GLY A 72 -5.98 0.13 14.09
N VAL A 73 -5.98 -0.46 12.89
CA VAL A 73 -6.35 -1.87 12.65
C VAL A 73 -5.49 -2.83 13.50
N PHE A 74 -4.20 -2.53 13.68
CA PHE A 74 -3.27 -3.34 14.47
C PHE A 74 -3.52 -3.28 15.98
N ARG A 75 -4.32 -2.31 16.47
CA ARG A 75 -4.74 -2.21 17.88
C ARG A 75 -6.02 -2.98 18.18
N SER A 76 -6.72 -3.50 17.17
CA SER A 76 -7.99 -4.20 17.38
C SER A 76 -7.80 -5.54 18.09
N LYS A 77 -8.58 -5.78 19.15
CA LYS A 77 -8.58 -7.05 19.88
C LYS A 77 -9.04 -8.22 18.98
N LYS A 78 -9.79 -7.93 17.92
CA LYS A 78 -10.31 -8.89 16.92
C LYS A 78 -9.19 -9.67 16.21
N TYR A 79 -8.11 -9.00 15.79
CA TYR A 79 -6.98 -9.67 15.12
C TYR A 79 -5.90 -10.19 16.08
N LEU A 80 -5.93 -9.77 17.35
CA LEU A 80 -5.03 -10.28 18.40
C LEU A 80 -5.57 -11.53 19.12
N LYS A 81 -6.88 -11.78 19.07
CA LYS A 81 -7.56 -12.92 19.72
C LYS A 81 -7.76 -14.15 18.82
N ILE A 82 -6.90 -14.36 17.82
CA ILE A 82 -6.83 -15.62 17.09
C ILE A 82 -5.59 -16.39 17.57
N PRO A 83 -5.69 -17.21 18.64
CA PRO A 83 -4.80 -18.35 18.81
C PRO A 83 -5.22 -19.46 17.84
N ASP A 84 -4.26 -20.19 17.29
CA ASP A 84 -4.54 -21.41 16.53
C ASP A 84 -5.13 -22.48 17.47
N SER A 85 -6.42 -22.77 17.32
CA SER A 85 -7.02 -24.02 17.81
C SER A 85 -8.35 -24.32 17.13
N GLU A 86 -8.45 -25.53 16.58
CA GLU A 86 -9.74 -26.14 16.25
C GLU A 86 -10.63 -26.27 17.50
N LYS A 87 -11.93 -26.00 17.35
CA LYS A 87 -12.96 -27.06 17.39
C LYS A 87 -14.38 -26.52 17.18
N HIS A 88 -15.24 -27.38 16.62
CA HIS A 88 -16.71 -27.27 16.62
C HIS A 88 -17.25 -26.92 18.02
N ASN A 89 -18.33 -26.16 18.17
CA ASN A 89 -19.69 -26.56 17.78
C ASN A 89 -20.67 -25.36 17.82
N PRO A 90 -21.71 -25.27 16.97
CA PRO A 90 -22.77 -24.29 17.14
C PRO A 90 -23.86 -24.82 18.10
N GLN A 91 -24.23 -24.04 19.11
CA GLN A 91 -25.44 -24.30 19.89
C GLN A 91 -26.38 -23.10 19.87
N LYS A 92 -27.67 -23.41 19.78
CA LYS A 92 -28.77 -22.53 19.38
C LYS A 92 -29.80 -22.45 20.52
N ASP A 93 -30.78 -21.57 20.32
CA ASP A 93 -32.12 -21.60 20.92
C ASP A 93 -32.33 -21.04 22.36
N SER A 94 -32.53 -19.72 22.40
CA SER A 94 -33.83 -19.08 22.72
C SER A 94 -34.47 -19.06 24.13
N LYS A 95 -34.92 -17.84 24.49
CA LYS A 95 -36.33 -17.45 24.86
C LYS A 95 -36.61 -17.02 26.32
N LEU A 96 -37.56 -16.07 26.42
CA LEU A 96 -38.21 -15.43 27.60
C LEU A 96 -37.36 -14.42 28.39
N GLY A 97 -37.89 -13.26 28.83
CA GLY A 97 -39.16 -12.59 28.49
C GLY A 97 -39.73 -11.69 29.60
N GLY A 98 -39.86 -10.37 29.36
CA GLY A 98 -40.50 -9.38 30.26
C GLY A 98 -39.69 -9.03 31.53
N GLY A 99 -39.88 -7.88 32.21
CA GLY A 99 -40.65 -6.69 31.85
C GLY A 99 -40.85 -5.70 33.04
N SER A 100 -40.42 -4.44 32.86
CA SER A 100 -40.93 -3.20 33.51
C SER A 100 -40.61 -2.86 34.99
N THR A 101 -40.74 -1.54 35.29
CA THR A 101 -40.72 -0.81 36.59
C THR A 101 -39.35 -0.66 37.29
N SER A 102 -38.78 0.54 37.59
CA SER A 102 -39.22 1.75 38.34
C SER A 102 -39.39 1.50 39.84
N SER A 103 -38.92 2.29 40.83
CA SER A 103 -38.20 3.60 40.88
C SER A 103 -37.90 3.96 42.37
N ILE A 104 -37.26 5.12 42.66
CA ILE A 104 -37.22 5.85 43.97
C ILE A 104 -36.26 5.24 45.04
N LEU A 105 -35.13 5.91 45.37
CA LEU A 105 -34.84 6.82 46.54
C LEU A 105 -34.92 6.10 47.91
N ASP A 106 -33.99 6.22 48.88
CA ASP A 106 -33.49 7.45 49.54
C ASP A 106 -32.22 7.24 50.41
N ALA A 107 -31.76 8.30 51.10
CA ALA A 107 -30.43 8.45 51.75
C ALA A 107 -30.32 8.11 53.26
N ASN A 108 -29.10 8.26 53.82
CA ASN A 108 -28.67 8.55 55.23
C ASN A 108 -27.44 7.70 55.65
N ALA A 109 -26.53 8.10 56.56
CA ALA A 109 -26.11 9.41 57.09
C ALA A 109 -24.72 9.24 57.79
N SER A 110 -24.04 10.34 58.13
CA SER A 110 -22.66 10.40 58.65
C SER A 110 -22.53 10.31 60.18
N THR A 111 -21.34 9.97 60.72
CA THR A 111 -20.63 10.52 61.93
C THR A 111 -19.44 9.60 62.37
N VAL A 112 -18.34 10.00 63.09
CA VAL A 112 -17.53 11.25 63.17
C VAL A 112 -16.25 11.03 64.08
N VAL A 113 -15.28 11.99 64.12
CA VAL A 113 -14.01 12.04 64.92
C VAL A 113 -12.87 11.09 64.46
N GLY A 114 -11.56 11.41 64.40
CA GLY A 114 -10.69 12.59 64.70
C GLY A 114 -9.19 12.19 64.51
N ASN A 115 -8.11 12.96 64.76
CA ASN A 115 -7.91 14.37 65.18
C ASN A 115 -6.51 14.91 64.72
N SER A 116 -6.49 16.19 64.30
CA SER A 116 -5.50 17.28 64.45
C SER A 116 -3.99 17.10 64.74
N LEU A 117 -3.15 17.82 63.98
CA LEU A 117 -2.18 18.83 64.49
C LEU A 117 -1.60 19.72 63.36
N GLU A 118 -1.50 21.03 63.62
CA GLU A 118 -1.13 22.08 62.63
C GLU A 118 0.32 22.58 62.77
N LYS A 119 0.88 23.12 61.67
CA LYS A 119 1.72 24.35 61.73
C LYS A 119 1.85 25.02 60.36
N GLU A 120 1.53 26.32 60.28
CA GLU A 120 1.74 27.15 59.09
C GLU A 120 3.18 27.66 58.94
N VAL A 121 3.58 28.07 57.71
CA VAL A 121 3.89 29.47 57.33
C VAL A 121 4.53 29.54 55.92
N VAL A 122 3.83 30.24 55.00
CA VAL A 122 4.29 31.07 53.85
C VAL A 122 5.39 30.56 52.88
N GLY A 123 5.11 30.60 51.56
CA GLY A 123 6.16 30.64 50.52
C GLY A 123 5.70 30.29 49.10
N ALA A 124 5.71 31.26 48.18
CA ALA A 124 5.11 31.19 46.85
C ALA A 124 5.86 30.36 45.76
N GLU A 125 5.07 29.96 44.74
CA GLU A 125 5.40 30.03 43.29
C GLU A 125 6.17 28.89 42.54
N SER A 126 5.38 28.10 41.79
CA SER A 126 5.59 27.59 40.41
C SER A 126 6.66 26.53 40.04
N THR A 127 6.34 25.84 38.92
CA THR A 127 7.24 25.09 38.01
C THR A 127 7.66 23.67 38.44
N LYS A 128 6.76 22.70 38.21
CA LYS A 128 7.05 21.25 38.31
C LYS A 128 7.61 20.72 36.98
N LYS A 129 8.82 20.13 37.00
CA LYS A 129 9.48 19.52 35.83
C LYS A 129 8.85 18.15 35.49
N GLU A 130 8.69 17.87 34.20
CA GLU A 130 8.36 16.52 33.69
C GLU A 130 9.59 15.58 33.68
N PRO A 131 9.39 14.26 33.88
CA PRO A 131 10.39 13.24 33.56
C PRO A 131 10.17 12.68 32.15
N LYS A 132 11.16 12.83 31.25
CA LYS A 132 11.15 12.18 29.93
C LYS A 132 11.42 10.68 30.07
N THR A 133 10.49 9.85 29.61
CA THR A 133 10.74 8.42 29.37
C THR A 133 11.01 8.19 27.88
N GLN A 134 12.13 7.55 27.55
CA GLN A 134 12.52 7.25 26.18
C GLN A 134 11.71 6.05 25.66
N ILE A 135 11.37 6.05 24.37
CA ILE A 135 10.88 4.87 23.65
C ILE A 135 11.87 4.59 22.52
N ASP A 136 12.42 3.37 22.53
CA ASP A 136 13.50 2.96 21.65
C ASP A 136 13.08 2.93 20.18
N LYS A 137 13.86 3.60 19.33
CA LYS A 137 13.73 3.47 17.87
C LYS A 137 14.32 2.13 17.44
N VAL A 138 13.46 1.15 17.14
CA VAL A 138 13.87 -0.06 16.43
C VAL A 138 14.37 0.32 15.05
N SER A 139 15.70 0.28 14.88
CA SER A 139 16.37 0.53 13.61
C SER A 139 16.07 -0.61 12.63
N SER A 140 15.25 -0.36 11.62
CA SER A 140 15.06 -1.28 10.49
C SER A 140 16.29 -1.21 9.58
N GLY A 141 17.23 -2.12 9.77
CA GLY A 141 18.48 -2.16 9.00
C GLY A 141 18.25 -2.29 7.50
N ASN A 142 18.76 -1.32 6.73
CA ASN A 142 18.79 -1.38 5.27
C ASN A 142 19.76 -2.47 4.80
N SER A 143 19.23 -3.61 4.35
CA SER A 143 20.03 -4.62 3.62
C SER A 143 20.45 -4.06 2.26
N SER A 144 21.73 -3.69 2.13
CA SER A 144 22.25 -2.92 0.99
C SER A 144 22.39 -3.70 -0.32
N CYS A 145 22.07 -5.01 -0.33
CA CYS A 145 22.31 -5.88 -1.48
C CYS A 145 21.29 -5.67 -2.62
N PHE A 146 20.03 -5.33 -2.33
CA PHE A 146 18.98 -5.17 -3.36
C PHE A 146 18.96 -3.81 -4.07
N GLN A 147 19.79 -2.84 -3.66
CA GLN A 147 19.72 -1.47 -4.19
C GLN A 147 20.26 -1.29 -5.61
N TRP A 148 21.13 -2.19 -6.09
CA TRP A 148 21.89 -1.97 -7.33
C TRP A 148 21.11 -2.20 -8.64
N VAL A 149 19.93 -2.84 -8.57
CA VAL A 149 19.12 -3.15 -9.78
C VAL A 149 18.02 -2.11 -10.05
N PHE A 150 17.61 -1.32 -9.05
CA PHE A 150 16.46 -0.39 -9.14
C PHE A 150 16.83 1.10 -9.11
N PHE A 151 18.10 1.41 -9.38
CA PHE A 151 18.72 2.72 -9.18
C PHE A 151 17.96 3.94 -9.74
N PRO A 152 17.31 3.91 -10.93
CA PRO A 152 16.64 5.09 -11.48
C PRO A 152 15.39 5.51 -10.68
N CYS A 153 14.60 4.55 -10.23
CA CYS A 153 13.26 4.82 -9.70
C CYS A 153 13.26 5.14 -8.20
N ALA A 154 14.23 4.63 -7.43
CA ALA A 154 14.44 5.03 -6.03
C ALA A 154 14.72 6.54 -5.91
N PHE A 155 15.51 7.11 -6.83
CA PHE A 155 15.89 8.53 -6.80
C PHE A 155 14.71 9.48 -7.08
N ILE A 156 13.82 9.09 -8.01
CA ILE A 156 12.60 9.85 -8.35
C ILE A 156 11.59 9.83 -7.18
N CYS A 157 11.36 8.66 -6.56
CA CYS A 157 10.44 8.55 -5.44
C CYS A 157 10.89 9.36 -4.21
N ASN A 158 12.19 9.41 -3.93
CA ASN A 158 12.72 10.11 -2.75
C ASN A 158 12.56 11.65 -2.87
N ARG A 159 12.76 12.21 -4.07
CA ARG A 159 12.66 13.66 -4.32
C ARG A 159 11.26 14.25 -4.12
N CYS A 160 10.21 13.44 -4.23
CA CYS A 160 8.84 13.89 -4.01
C CYS A 160 8.39 13.74 -2.55
N SER A 161 9.21 13.15 -1.66
CA SER A 161 8.80 12.91 -0.26
C SER A 161 8.66 14.19 0.56
N SER A 162 9.38 15.26 0.22
CA SER A 162 9.42 16.51 0.98
C SER A 162 8.14 17.36 0.89
N SER A 163 7.15 16.97 0.08
CA SER A 163 5.87 17.69 -0.04
C SER A 163 4.74 17.16 0.85
N ASP A 164 4.86 15.96 1.44
CA ASP A 164 3.81 15.40 2.32
C ASP A 164 3.95 15.87 3.79
N GLU A 165 5.14 16.33 4.19
CA GLU A 165 5.48 16.70 5.59
C GLU A 165 4.66 17.90 6.11
N SER A 166 4.18 18.77 5.23
CA SER A 166 3.28 19.90 5.60
C SER A 166 1.88 19.46 6.03
N SER A 167 1.52 18.18 5.86
CA SER A 167 0.18 17.66 6.16
C SER A 167 0.03 16.96 7.52
N GLU A 168 1.09 16.87 8.32
CA GLU A 168 1.04 16.20 9.64
C GLU A 168 0.35 17.04 10.74
N LEU A 169 0.11 18.33 10.50
CA LEU A 169 -0.53 19.26 11.45
C LEU A 169 -2.07 19.12 11.60
N GLN A 170 -2.65 18.00 11.16
CA GLN A 170 -4.07 17.66 11.41
C GLN A 170 -4.23 16.34 12.18
N MET A 171 -3.50 16.24 13.29
CA MET A 171 -3.75 15.31 14.39
C MET A 171 -4.58 15.96 15.52
N SER A 172 -5.51 16.86 15.20
CA SER A 172 -6.47 17.38 16.19
C SER A 172 -7.43 16.26 16.63
N GLU A 173 -7.90 16.32 17.89
CA GLU A 173 -8.67 15.25 18.54
C GLU A 173 -10.00 14.91 17.84
N ASP A 174 -10.52 15.79 16.96
CA ASP A 174 -11.69 15.57 16.09
C ASP A 174 -11.44 14.63 14.87
N GLY A 175 -10.32 13.91 14.88
CA GLY A 175 -9.75 13.20 13.72
C GLY A 175 -10.00 11.68 13.63
N MET A 176 -10.67 11.07 14.61
CA MET A 176 -10.86 9.61 14.70
C MET A 176 -12.30 9.17 14.45
N PHE A 177 -12.50 8.02 13.82
CA PHE A 177 -13.80 7.40 13.51
C PHE A 177 -13.81 5.94 13.93
N TYR A 178 -14.93 5.45 14.47
CA TYR A 178 -15.08 4.04 14.84
C TYR A 178 -15.57 3.18 13.67
N CYS A 179 -14.83 2.13 13.33
CA CYS A 179 -15.26 1.13 12.36
C CYS A 179 -15.94 -0.06 13.05
N SER A 180 -17.25 -0.19 12.91
CA SER A 180 -18.03 -1.30 13.47
C SER A 180 -17.69 -2.69 12.92
N LEU A 181 -17.10 -2.78 11.72
CA LEU A 181 -16.70 -4.07 11.12
C LEU A 181 -15.35 -4.58 11.65
N CYS A 182 -14.43 -3.66 11.99
CA CYS A 182 -13.12 -3.98 12.57
C CYS A 182 -13.10 -3.84 14.10
N GLU A 183 -14.19 -3.32 14.70
CA GLU A 183 -14.34 -3.00 16.12
C GLU A 183 -13.22 -2.11 16.67
N VAL A 184 -12.81 -1.10 15.90
CA VAL A 184 -11.64 -0.28 16.22
C VAL A 184 -11.75 1.14 15.68
N GLU A 185 -11.12 2.07 16.40
CA GLU A 185 -10.90 3.45 15.96
C GLU A 185 -9.85 3.50 14.83
N VAL A 186 -10.17 4.25 13.79
CA VAL A 186 -9.37 4.47 12.58
C VAL A 186 -9.39 5.96 12.24
N PHE A 187 -8.53 6.42 11.34
CA PHE A 187 -8.57 7.84 10.93
C PHE A 187 -9.89 8.20 10.22
N LYS A 188 -10.28 9.48 10.32
CA LYS A 188 -11.49 10.07 9.71
C LYS A 188 -11.68 9.82 8.21
N TYR A 189 -10.59 9.62 7.47
CA TYR A 189 -10.62 9.35 6.02
C TYR A 189 -10.45 7.86 5.68
N SER A 190 -10.40 6.98 6.68
CA SER A 190 -10.23 5.55 6.49
C SER A 190 -11.56 4.87 6.17
N LYS A 191 -11.52 3.94 5.21
CA LYS A 191 -12.71 3.15 4.82
C LYS A 191 -12.40 1.66 4.93
N HIS A 192 -13.41 0.87 5.28
CA HIS A 192 -13.30 -0.58 5.35
C HIS A 192 -13.46 -1.21 3.96
N CYS A 193 -12.42 -1.91 3.48
CA CYS A 193 -12.49 -2.71 2.27
C CYS A 193 -12.96 -4.13 2.61
N ARG A 194 -14.21 -4.47 2.26
CA ARG A 194 -14.80 -5.81 2.51
C ARG A 194 -14.02 -6.96 1.84
N VAL A 195 -13.37 -6.72 0.70
CA VAL A 195 -12.61 -7.74 -0.05
C VAL A 195 -11.30 -8.12 0.67
N CYS A 196 -10.67 -7.14 1.35
CA CYS A 196 -9.48 -7.38 2.15
C CYS A 196 -9.78 -7.55 3.64
N ASP A 197 -11.02 -7.35 4.09
CA ASP A 197 -11.42 -7.37 5.50
C ASP A 197 -10.49 -6.49 6.36
N LYS A 198 -10.29 -5.22 5.95
CA LYS A 198 -9.49 -4.24 6.71
C LYS A 198 -9.86 -2.80 6.40
N CYS A 199 -9.54 -1.90 7.33
CA CYS A 199 -9.58 -0.46 7.09
C CYS A 199 -8.27 0.02 6.44
N VAL A 200 -8.38 1.00 5.55
CA VAL A 200 -7.26 1.59 4.80
C VAL A 200 -7.37 3.11 4.88
N ASP A 201 -6.27 3.77 5.27
CA ASP A 201 -6.19 5.24 5.34
C ASP A 201 -6.21 5.87 3.95
N ARG A 202 -7.02 6.91 3.81
CA ARG A 202 -7.41 7.56 2.55
C ARG A 202 -7.67 6.53 1.45
N PHE A 203 -8.56 5.57 1.73
CA PHE A 203 -8.91 4.51 0.80
C PHE A 203 -9.46 5.07 -0.52
N ASP A 204 -8.75 4.74 -1.59
CA ASP A 204 -9.13 5.01 -2.97
C ASP A 204 -9.95 3.83 -3.52
N HIS A 205 -9.29 2.70 -3.82
CA HIS A 205 -9.96 1.52 -4.36
C HIS A 205 -9.27 0.19 -3.98
N HIS A 206 -9.94 -0.94 -4.28
CA HIS A 206 -9.33 -2.27 -4.25
C HIS A 206 -8.90 -2.65 -5.68
N CYS A 207 -7.59 -2.70 -5.93
CA CYS A 207 -7.03 -2.98 -7.24
C CYS A 207 -6.91 -4.49 -7.47
N ARG A 208 -7.79 -5.03 -8.34
CA ARG A 208 -7.82 -6.47 -8.69
C ARG A 208 -6.57 -6.95 -9.43
N TRP A 209 -5.86 -6.04 -10.12
CA TRP A 209 -4.59 -6.32 -10.81
C TRP A 209 -3.42 -6.51 -9.84
N LEU A 210 -3.47 -5.86 -8.68
CA LEU A 210 -2.49 -5.99 -7.59
C LEU A 210 -2.98 -6.94 -6.48
N ASN A 211 -4.25 -7.36 -6.52
CA ASN A 211 -4.96 -8.08 -5.46
C ASN A 211 -4.89 -7.37 -4.08
N ASN A 212 -4.75 -6.03 -4.10
CA ASN A 212 -4.45 -5.22 -2.92
C ASN A 212 -5.26 -3.91 -2.91
N CYS A 213 -5.40 -3.29 -1.75
CA CYS A 213 -5.99 -1.96 -1.66
C CYS A 213 -4.99 -0.87 -2.05
N ILE A 214 -5.49 0.25 -2.58
CA ILE A 214 -4.74 1.49 -2.76
C ILE A 214 -5.26 2.52 -1.75
N GLY A 215 -4.33 3.16 -1.04
CA GLY A 215 -4.57 4.22 -0.05
C GLY A 215 -3.30 5.00 0.24
N LYS A 216 -3.31 5.88 1.25
CA LYS A 216 -2.23 6.87 1.51
C LYS A 216 -0.81 6.26 1.42
N LYS A 217 -0.60 5.09 2.04
CA LYS A 217 0.70 4.42 2.16
C LYS A 217 1.32 3.90 0.85
N ASN A 218 0.51 3.60 -0.17
CA ASN A 218 0.98 3.01 -1.44
C ASN A 218 0.50 3.76 -2.70
N TYR A 219 -0.25 4.85 -2.55
CA TYR A 219 -0.78 5.65 -3.65
C TYR A 219 0.33 6.21 -4.56
N ARG A 220 1.42 6.71 -3.97
CA ARG A 220 2.57 7.27 -4.72
C ARG A 220 3.20 6.22 -5.63
N GLN A 221 3.50 5.03 -5.10
CA GLN A 221 4.07 3.91 -5.85
C GLN A 221 3.10 3.40 -6.92
N PHE A 222 1.80 3.34 -6.62
CA PHE A 222 0.77 2.98 -7.59
C PHE A 222 0.70 3.98 -8.75
N PHE A 223 0.77 5.27 -8.47
CA PHE A 223 0.80 6.31 -9.51
C PHE A 223 2.07 6.20 -10.38
N THR A 224 3.25 6.02 -9.78
CA THR A 224 4.50 5.79 -10.54
C THR A 224 4.44 4.50 -11.37
N LEU A 225 3.78 3.45 -10.86
CA LEU A 225 3.51 2.22 -11.62
C LEU A 225 2.65 2.50 -12.85
N MET A 226 1.55 3.26 -12.72
CA MET A 226 0.70 3.62 -13.87
C MET A 226 1.48 4.42 -14.92
N VAL A 227 2.27 5.42 -14.51
CA VAL A 227 3.11 6.21 -15.43
C VAL A 227 4.18 5.35 -16.11
N SER A 228 4.89 4.49 -15.38
CA SER A 228 5.91 3.61 -15.95
C SER A 228 5.33 2.55 -16.88
N ALA A 229 4.13 2.02 -16.60
CA ALA A 229 3.42 1.11 -17.49
C ALA A 229 2.95 1.80 -18.78
N LEU A 230 2.45 3.04 -18.70
CA LEU A 230 2.10 3.83 -19.89
C LEU A 230 3.33 4.14 -20.76
N LEU A 231 4.46 4.52 -20.14
CA LEU A 231 5.73 4.72 -20.85
C LEU A 231 6.25 3.42 -21.48
N LEU A 232 6.12 2.28 -20.80
CA LEU A 232 6.50 0.97 -21.34
C LEU A 232 5.68 0.64 -22.60
N VAL A 233 4.36 0.79 -22.54
CA VAL A 233 3.47 0.57 -23.68
C VAL A 233 3.73 1.57 -24.82
N TYR A 234 4.02 2.83 -24.50
CA TYR A 234 4.39 3.84 -25.49
C TYR A 234 5.70 3.50 -26.22
N THR A 235 6.77 3.14 -25.49
CA THR A 235 8.05 2.76 -26.11
C THR A 235 7.91 1.52 -26.99
N TRP A 236 7.08 0.55 -26.58
CA TRP A 236 6.66 -0.58 -27.41
C TRP A 236 6.08 -0.18 -28.76
N PHE A 237 5.05 0.69 -28.76
CA PHE A 237 4.42 1.13 -30.00
C PHE A 237 5.36 1.97 -30.87
N VAL A 238 6.26 2.76 -30.28
CA VAL A 238 7.30 3.49 -31.01
C VAL A 238 8.26 2.52 -31.70
N TYR A 239 8.77 1.49 -31.02
CA TYR A 239 9.66 0.51 -31.65
C TYR A 239 8.96 -0.28 -32.76
N LEU A 240 7.72 -0.75 -32.53
CA LEU A 240 6.91 -1.43 -33.56
C LEU A 240 6.68 -0.52 -34.78
N GLY A 241 6.36 0.75 -34.57
CA GLY A 241 6.15 1.71 -35.65
C GLY A 241 7.43 2.00 -36.45
N LEU A 242 8.58 2.11 -35.77
CA LEU A 242 9.88 2.31 -36.42
C LEU A 242 10.30 1.09 -37.26
N GLU A 243 10.08 -0.13 -36.75
CA GLU A 243 10.34 -1.36 -37.53
C GLU A 243 9.42 -1.44 -38.75
N ILE A 244 8.10 -1.23 -38.60
CA ILE A 244 7.16 -1.22 -39.72
C ILE A 244 7.55 -0.18 -40.78
N ALA A 245 7.98 1.03 -40.37
CA ALA A 245 8.45 2.06 -41.30
C ALA A 245 9.77 1.66 -42.01
N ALA A 246 10.69 1.00 -41.31
CA ALA A 246 11.91 0.45 -41.90
C ALA A 246 11.62 -0.65 -42.92
N TYR A 247 10.72 -1.60 -42.60
CA TYR A 247 10.29 -2.62 -43.55
C TYR A 247 9.57 -2.01 -44.77
N SER A 248 8.64 -1.08 -44.55
CA SER A 248 7.90 -0.42 -45.63
C SER A 248 8.82 0.36 -46.59
N THR A 249 9.83 1.04 -46.05
CA THR A 249 10.82 1.75 -46.89
C THR A 249 11.74 0.78 -47.64
N MET A 250 12.23 -0.29 -47.02
CA MET A 250 13.00 -1.32 -47.72
C MET A 250 12.21 -1.97 -48.87
N VAL A 251 10.92 -2.22 -48.67
CA VAL A 251 10.02 -2.80 -49.69
C VAL A 251 9.70 -1.81 -50.80
N HIS A 252 9.48 -0.52 -50.49
CA HIS A 252 9.17 0.51 -51.49
C HIS A 252 10.39 0.83 -52.38
N TRP A 253 11.60 0.86 -51.80
CA TRP A 253 12.84 1.19 -52.53
C TRP A 253 13.50 -0.01 -53.23
N ASN A 254 13.00 -1.25 -53.05
CA ASN A 254 13.44 -2.43 -53.81
C ASN A 254 12.30 -2.98 -54.70
N PRO A 255 11.96 -2.33 -55.83
CA PRO A 255 10.99 -2.88 -56.78
C PRO A 255 11.41 -4.25 -57.33
N CYS A 256 12.71 -4.56 -57.38
CA CYS A 256 13.22 -5.85 -57.85
C CYS A 256 12.87 -7.04 -56.95
N THR A 257 12.61 -6.85 -55.65
CA THR A 257 12.22 -7.97 -54.77
C THR A 257 10.84 -8.56 -55.09
N TYR A 258 9.95 -7.79 -55.74
CA TYR A 258 8.66 -8.31 -56.20
C TYR A 258 8.79 -9.31 -57.35
N LEU A 259 9.84 -9.21 -58.16
CA LEU A 259 10.12 -10.10 -59.31
C LEU A 259 10.84 -11.40 -58.93
N LEU A 260 11.19 -11.60 -57.66
CA LEU A 260 11.79 -12.84 -57.13
C LEU A 260 10.78 -13.73 -56.39
N PHE A 261 9.53 -13.28 -56.23
CA PHE A 261 8.45 -13.99 -55.52
C PHE A 261 7.14 -14.02 -56.34
N SER A 262 7.21 -13.77 -57.65
CA SER A 262 6.14 -14.02 -58.65
C SER A 262 6.71 -14.85 -59.79
#